data_AF-A0A1H1H4J5-F1
#
_entry.id   AF-A0A1H1H4J5-F1
#
_cell.length_a   1.000
_cell.length_b   1.000
_cell.length_c   1.000
_cell.angle_alpha   90.00
_cell.angle_beta   90.00
_cell.angle_gamma   90.00
#
_symmetry.space_group_name_H-M   'P 1'
#
loop_
_entity.id
_entity.type
_entity.pdbx_description
1 polymer ?
#
loop_
_entity_poly.entity_id
_entity_poly.type
_entity_poly.pdbx_seq_one_letter_code
_entity_poly.pdbx_strand_id
1 'polypeptide(L)' 'MKVIVTKLLGSAEVEFLRKGVVVHRERFTGKTNSRYERTIATKEEFDAHRCRFVTATPADRAFQYEVAL' A
#
# COMPACT_ATOMS: atom_id res chain seq x y z
N MET A 1 -1.74 7.60 -10.38
CA MET A 1 -1.95 6.59 -9.32
C MET A 1 -2.10 7.20 -7.93
N LYS A 2 -3.15 6.78 -7.24
CA LYS A 2 -3.40 7.03 -5.82
C LYS A 2 -3.55 5.70 -5.08
N VAL A 3 -3.08 5.66 -3.85
CA VAL A 3 -3.44 4.61 -2.90
C VAL A 3 -4.44 5.21 -1.92
N ILE A 4 -5.61 4.61 -1.84
CA ILE A 4 -6.66 4.98 -0.89
C ILE A 4 -6.51 4.04 0.30
N VAL A 5 -6.19 4.57 1.48
CA VAL A 5 -6.08 3.78 2.71
C VAL A 5 -7.36 3.98 3.50
N THR A 6 -8.06 2.90 3.82
CA THR A 6 -9.30 2.92 4.61
C THR A 6 -9.07 2.45 6.05
N LYS A 7 -8.02 1.65 6.28
CA LYS A 7 -7.60 1.22 7.62
C LYS A 7 -6.11 0.95 7.67
N LEU A 8 -5.44 1.42 8.71
CA LEU A 8 -4.02 1.18 8.99
C LEU A 8 -3.80 1.24 10.51
N LEU A 9 -3.20 0.22 11.11
CA LEU A 9 -2.97 0.16 12.57
C LEU A 9 -1.50 -0.14 12.90
N GLY A 10 -0.58 0.33 12.06
CA GLY A 10 0.85 0.04 12.19
C GLY A 10 1.64 0.42 10.95
N SER A 11 2.44 -0.51 10.43
CA SER A 11 3.26 -0.32 9.23
C SER A 11 2.89 -1.34 8.15
N ALA A 12 2.46 -0.86 6.99
CA ALA A 12 2.18 -1.67 5.81
C ALA A 12 2.93 -1.14 4.59
N GLU A 13 3.31 -2.03 3.69
CA GLU A 13 3.90 -1.70 2.41
C GLU A 13 3.01 -2.20 1.28
N VAL A 14 2.80 -1.35 0.27
CA VAL A 14 2.20 -1.77 -1.00
C VAL A 14 3.33 -1.92 -2.00
N GLU A 15 3.50 -3.13 -2.52
CA GLU A 15 4.39 -3.42 -3.64
C GLU A 15 3.59 -3.34 -4.94
N PHE A 16 4.13 -2.63 -5.92
CA PHE A 16 3.62 -2.57 -7.29
C PHE A 16 4.51 -3.42 -8.18
N LEU A 17 3.90 -4.25 -9.02
CA LEU A 17 4.58 -5.26 -9.82
C LEU A 17 4.31 -5.07 -11.30
N ARG A 18 5.33 -5.34 -12.10
CA ARG A 18 5.23 -5.47 -13.56
C ARG A 18 5.78 -6.83 -13.95
N LYS A 19 4.97 -7.67 -14.58
CA LYS A 19 5.34 -9.04 -14.97
C LYS A 19 5.94 -9.85 -13.81
N GLY A 20 5.39 -9.67 -12.60
CA GLY A 20 5.84 -10.35 -11.38
C GLY A 20 7.10 -9.77 -10.72
N VAL A 21 7.72 -8.73 -11.29
CA VAL A 21 8.87 -8.00 -10.70
C VAL A 21 8.38 -6.77 -9.97
N VAL A 22 8.87 -6.53 -8.75
CA VAL A 22 8.55 -5.32 -7.99
C VAL A 22 9.23 -4.11 -8.64
N VAL A 23 8.42 -3.13 -9.07
CA VAL A 23 8.89 -1.89 -9.71
C VAL A 23 8.80 -0.68 -8.79
N HIS A 24 7.88 -0.70 -7.82
CA HIS A 24 7.74 0.37 -6.81
C HIS A 24 7.30 -0.21 -5.47
N ARG A 25 7.73 0.43 -4.39
CA ARG A 25 7.30 0.10 -3.03
C ARG A 25 6.91 1.36 -2.30
N GLU A 26 5.79 1.27 -1.59
CA GLU A 26 5.19 2.43 -0.96
C GLU A 26 4.80 2.11 0.47
N ARG A 27 5.46 2.78 1.43
CA ARG A 27 5.31 2.48 2.86
C ARG A 27 4.31 3.42 3.52
N PHE A 28 3.39 2.84 4.26
CA PHE A 28 2.35 3.49 5.05
C PHE A 28 2.60 3.18 6.53
N THR A 29 2.71 4.23 7.34
CA THR A 29 2.94 4.10 8.78
C THR A 29 1.96 5.00 9.52
N GLY A 30 1.29 4.48 10.54
CA GLY A 30 0.41 5.27 11.39
C GLY A 30 -0.77 4.47 11.92
N LYS A 31 -1.74 5.21 12.45
CA LYS A 31 -3.02 4.66 12.92
C LYS A 31 -4.15 5.48 12.33
N THR A 32 -4.92 4.88 11.44
CA THR A 32 -6.15 5.46 10.90
C THR A 32 -7.23 4.40 10.72
N ASN A 33 -8.47 4.80 11.00
CA ASN A 33 -9.68 4.09 10.59
C ASN A 33 -10.53 4.97 9.66
N SER A 34 -9.96 6.06 9.17
CA SER A 34 -10.60 7.02 8.27
C SER A 34 -9.94 6.94 6.91
N ARG A 35 -10.77 6.99 5.86
CA ARG A 35 -10.31 7.03 4.47
C ARG A 35 -9.40 8.25 4.26
N TYR A 36 -8.20 8.02 3.72
CA TYR A 36 -7.37 9.08 3.16
C TYR A 36 -6.72 8.61 1.85
N GLU A 37 -6.43 9.58 0.99
CA GLU A 37 -5.79 9.32 -0.30
C GLU A 37 -4.33 9.79 -0.25
N ARG A 38 -3.44 8.97 -0.80
CA ARG A 38 -2.05 9.38 -1.05
C ARG A 38 -1.73 9.22 -2.52
N THR A 39 -1.39 10.34 -3.16
CA THR A 39 -0.85 10.34 -4.52
C THR A 39 0.56 9.77 -4.49
N ILE A 40 0.83 8.78 -5.35
CA ILE A 40 2.14 8.16 -5.45
C ILE A 40 2.85 8.72 -6.67
N ALA A 41 4.01 9.34 -6.44
CA ALA A 41 4.82 9.92 -7.50
C ALA A 41 5.73 8.86 -8.14
N THR A 42 5.13 7.87 -8.82
CA THR A 42 5.87 6.91 -9.63
C THR A 42 5.54 7.08 -11.11
N LYS A 43 6.57 6.99 -11.96
CA LYS A 43 6.43 6.96 -13.43
C LYS A 43 6.43 5.52 -13.98
N GLU A 44 6.60 4.54 -13.10
CA GLU A 44 6.65 3.13 -13.47
C GLU A 44 5.26 2.59 -13.77
N GLU A 45 5.13 1.90 -14.90
CA GLU A 45 3.94 1.11 -15.20
C GLU A 45 3.92 -0.17 -14.35
N PHE A 46 2.73 -0.58 -13.92
CA PHE A 46 2.53 -1.83 -13.18
C PHE A 46 1.23 -2.50 -13.63
N ASP A 47 1.17 -3.82 -13.50
CA ASP A 47 0.00 -4.65 -13.85
C ASP A 47 -0.64 -5.33 -12.63
N ALA A 48 0.07 -5.36 -11.50
CA ALA A 48 -0.42 -5.94 -10.25
C ALA A 48 0.11 -5.16 -9.03
N HIS A 49 -0.54 -5.36 -7.88
CA HIS A 49 -0.08 -4.86 -6.60
C HIS A 49 -0.39 -5.84 -5.48
N ARG A 50 0.40 -5.81 -4.40
CA ARG A 50 0.13 -6.61 -3.19
C ARG A 50 0.57 -5.90 -1.92
N CYS A 51 -0.08 -6.22 -0.82
CA CYS A 51 0.33 -5.76 0.50
C CYS A 51 1.40 -6.69 1.09
N ARG A 52 2.39 -6.08 1.74
CA ARG A 52 3.38 -6.74 2.59
C ARG A 52 3.37 -6.09 3.97
N PHE A 53 3.39 -6.92 5.01
CA PHE A 53 3.47 -6.45 6.40
C PHE A 53 4.93 -6.43 6.86
N VAL A 54 5.39 -5.30 7.39
CA VAL A 54 6.81 -5.11 7.78
C VAL A 54 7.11 -5.80 9.10
N THR A 55 6.21 -5.69 10.08
CA THR A 55 6.42 -6.13 11.47
C THR A 55 5.64 -7.39 11.85
N ALA A 56 4.84 -7.94 10.92
CA ALA A 56 4.01 -9.14 11.10
C ALA A 56 3.07 -9.13 12.33
N THR A 57 2.81 -7.97 12.93
CA THR A 57 1.88 -7.87 14.05
C THR A 57 0.44 -8.07 13.57
N PRO A 58 -0.47 -8.64 14.37
CA PRO A 58 -1.86 -8.80 13.98
C PRO A 58 -2.54 -7.48 13.57
N ALA A 59 -2.10 -6.36 14.14
CA ALA A 59 -2.60 -5.02 13.81
C ALA A 59 -2.26 -4.60 12.38
N ASP A 60 -1.06 -4.95 11.89
CA ASP A 60 -0.65 -4.65 10.51
C ASP A 60 -1.55 -5.37 9.50
N ARG A 61 -2.01 -6.59 9.82
CA ARG A 61 -2.90 -7.41 8.96
C ARG A 61 -4.28 -6.79 8.73
N ALA A 62 -4.66 -5.80 9.55
CA ALA A 62 -5.90 -5.05 9.37
C ALA A 62 -5.78 -3.92 8.33
N PHE A 63 -4.64 -3.78 7.65
CA PHE A 63 -4.45 -2.80 6.59
C PHE A 63 -5.42 -3.03 5.44
N GLN A 64 -6.15 -1.99 5.06
CA GLN A 64 -7.09 -2.00 3.94
C GLN A 64 -6.76 -0.83 3.02
N TYR A 65 -6.69 -1.13 1.72
CA TYR A 65 -6.35 -0.15 0.70
C TYR A 65 -6.94 -0.50 -0.65
N GLU A 66 -7.03 0.52 -1.50
CA GLU A 66 -7.37 0.43 -2.92
C GLU A 66 -6.32 1.17 -3.74
N VAL A 67 -6.15 0.76 -5.00
CA VAL A 67 -5.28 1.44 -5.96
C VAL A 67 -6.16 1.99 -7.08
N ALA A 68 -6.13 3.31 -7.25
CA ALA A 68 -6.79 4.01 -8.35
C ALA A 68 -5.70 4.52 -9.32
N LEU A 69 -5.77 4.12 -10.58
CA LEU A 69 -4.82 4.52 -11.63
C LEU A 69 -5.04 5.98 -12.03
#